data_AF-A0A3M6YGM6-F1
#
_entry.id   AF-A0A3M6YGM6-F1
#
_cell.length_a   1.000
_cell.length_b   1.000
_cell.length_c   1.000
_cell.angle_alpha   90.00
_cell.angle_beta   90.00
_cell.angle_gamma   90.00
#
_symmetry.space_group_name_H-M   'P 1'
#
loop_
_entity.id
_entity.type
_entity.pdbx_description
1 polymer ?
#
loop_
_entity_poly.entity_id
_entity_poly.type
_entity_poly.pdbx_seq_one_letter_code
_entity_poly.pdbx_strand_id
1 'polypeptide(L)'
;MVNYAIAKPKTKANKTAHNANTAKEDTDLPATPQTLSPTKPMDSDDDFNSVMSSEELGEDMDSSVDLGAGRLKLACHADLVACTANSQPDSDVELEDVEDESAFDAHPKDLKPAKKAYEVDFNVYSPEDIQAQQDRQVAEVATLLEQPTEQTAILLRFMRWNKERLIEQYMDNQEEVLDKAGLGADMSSNPPRLEAIDGFMCDICCEEEPGLQSFAMNCGHRFCVDCYRQYLAQKIKEEGEAARIKCPGDGCNKIIDARSLDLLVTSDLTDRYHELLMRTYVDDKENLKWCPAPNCVYAVECGVKRRDLNKIVPTVHCQCKHAFCFGCTLIDHQPCPCSLVRKWLKKCEDDSETANWISANTKECPKCQSTIEKNGGCNHMTCRKCRHEFCWMCMGLWSEHGTSWYNCNRFEEKSGTDARDAQALSRKSLERYLHYYNRYANHEQSAKLDKDIFHKTEKKMQLLQSSSGMSWIEVQFLEAASHALQQCRQTLKWTYAFAYYLARNNQTEIFEDNQKDLEMAVENLSEMFEKNTDQLSGLKVDMMDKTSYCMRRRVILLDDTAQRLRDGKHLPPSTSWRNSPYADILAGGWEFNVGLD
;
A
#
# COMPACT_ATOMS: atom_id res chain seq x y z
N MET A 1 24.65 30.61 -30.21
CA MET A 1 25.10 31.58 -29.20
C MET A 1 24.39 32.90 -29.46
N VAL A 2 23.25 33.13 -28.81
CA VAL A 2 22.54 34.42 -28.79
C VAL A 2 21.91 34.53 -27.40
N ASN A 3 22.33 35.53 -26.64
CA ASN A 3 21.86 35.85 -25.28
C ASN A 3 20.47 36.48 -25.34
N TYR A 4 19.54 36.04 -24.48
CA TYR A 4 18.31 36.77 -24.17
C TYR A 4 18.22 37.00 -22.65
N ALA A 5 18.19 38.28 -22.28
CA ALA A 5 18.01 38.77 -20.92
C ALA A 5 16.53 38.84 -20.54
N ILE A 6 16.22 38.44 -19.31
CA ILE A 6 14.88 38.36 -18.73
C ILE A 6 14.49 39.72 -18.12
N ALA A 7 13.35 40.27 -18.54
CA ALA A 7 12.73 41.47 -17.98
C ALA A 7 11.71 41.11 -16.87
N LYS A 8 11.77 41.82 -15.74
CA LYS A 8 10.75 41.80 -14.66
C LYS A 8 9.86 43.05 -14.76
N PRO A 9 8.52 42.97 -14.58
CA PRO A 9 7.67 44.15 -14.47
C PRO A 9 7.56 44.66 -13.02
N LYS A 10 7.56 45.99 -12.90
CA LYS A 10 7.32 46.79 -11.69
C LYS A 10 5.82 47.07 -11.53
N THR A 11 5.27 46.91 -10.33
CA THR A 11 3.94 47.47 -9.98
C THR A 11 4.09 48.59 -8.95
N LYS A 12 3.36 49.68 -9.22
CA LYS A 12 3.39 50.96 -8.50
C LYS A 12 2.50 50.92 -7.26
N ALA A 13 3.01 51.50 -6.18
CA ALA A 13 2.26 51.85 -4.98
C ALA A 13 1.37 53.08 -5.22
N ASN A 14 0.19 53.11 -4.60
CA ASN A 14 -0.58 54.33 -4.41
C ASN A 14 -1.08 54.38 -2.95
N LYS A 15 -0.77 55.47 -2.25
CA LYS A 15 -1.22 55.81 -0.90
C LYS A 15 -2.23 56.95 -1.00
N THR A 16 -3.33 56.87 -0.27
CA THR A 16 -4.02 58.02 0.34
C THR A 16 -4.70 57.58 1.63
N ALA A 17 -4.73 58.50 2.60
CA ALA A 17 -4.97 58.26 4.02
C ALA A 17 -6.30 58.83 4.51
N HIS A 18 -6.76 58.26 5.63
CA HIS A 18 -7.56 58.80 6.75
C HIS A 18 -8.87 59.59 6.51
N ASN A 19 -9.97 59.10 7.10
CA ASN A 19 -10.47 59.65 8.38
C ASN A 19 -11.43 58.69 9.13
N ALA A 20 -11.48 58.84 10.46
CA ALA A 20 -12.16 58.00 11.44
C ALA A 20 -13.61 58.45 11.76
N ASN A 21 -14.50 57.52 12.13
CA ASN A 21 -15.15 57.48 13.46
C ASN A 21 -16.15 56.29 13.65
N THR A 22 -15.94 55.57 14.76
CA THR A 22 -16.90 54.97 15.72
C THR A 22 -18.27 54.39 15.28
N ALA A 23 -18.47 53.09 15.52
CA ALA A 23 -19.56 52.54 16.36
C ALA A 23 -19.32 51.04 16.64
N LYS A 24 -19.49 50.63 17.90
CA LYS A 24 -19.44 49.24 18.39
C LYS A 24 -20.79 48.57 18.16
N GLU A 25 -20.80 47.28 17.82
CA GLU A 25 -21.86 46.36 18.24
C GLU A 25 -21.34 44.90 18.18
N ASP A 26 -21.45 44.25 19.33
CA ASP A 26 -21.12 42.85 19.61
C ASP A 26 -22.22 41.93 19.04
N THR A 27 -21.85 40.76 18.49
CA THR A 27 -22.76 39.60 18.42
C THR A 27 -22.00 38.30 18.67
N ASP A 28 -22.47 37.61 19.71
CA ASP A 28 -22.00 36.35 20.27
C ASP A 28 -22.24 35.15 19.35
N LEU A 29 -21.34 34.15 19.44
CA LEU A 29 -21.56 32.77 18.99
C LEU A 29 -21.59 31.84 20.23
N PRO A 30 -22.45 30.80 20.25
CA PRO A 30 -22.88 30.12 21.47
C PRO A 30 -21.90 29.05 21.99
N ALA A 31 -21.94 28.88 23.32
CA ALA A 31 -21.14 27.96 24.12
C ALA A 31 -21.63 26.49 24.09
N THR A 32 -20.66 25.58 24.17
CA THR A 32 -20.78 24.13 24.31
C THR A 32 -21.47 23.71 25.63
N PRO A 33 -22.37 22.71 25.64
CA PRO A 33 -23.06 22.28 26.87
C PRO A 33 -22.14 21.51 27.84
N GLN A 34 -22.26 21.86 29.12
CA GLN A 34 -21.58 21.24 30.25
C GLN A 34 -22.19 19.89 30.63
N THR A 35 -21.31 18.98 31.05
CA THR A 35 -21.58 17.69 31.67
C THR A 35 -22.31 17.85 33.01
N LEU A 36 -23.48 17.20 33.13
CA LEU A 36 -24.21 17.08 34.39
C LEU A 36 -23.74 15.85 35.17
N SER A 37 -23.31 16.10 36.40
CA SER A 37 -23.23 15.10 37.47
C SER A 37 -24.56 15.02 38.20
N PRO A 38 -24.91 13.86 38.80
CA PRO A 38 -25.79 13.86 39.95
C PRO A 38 -25.08 13.29 41.18
N THR A 39 -25.10 14.08 42.25
CA THR A 39 -24.86 13.65 43.63
C THR A 39 -26.21 13.43 44.31
N LYS A 40 -26.40 12.31 45.01
CA LYS A 40 -26.99 12.18 46.38
C LYS A 40 -27.18 10.69 46.80
N PRO A 41 -27.34 10.39 48.11
CA PRO A 41 -26.64 9.29 48.80
C PRO A 41 -27.54 8.17 49.38
N MET A 42 -26.87 7.08 49.83
CA MET A 42 -27.19 6.08 50.90
C MET A 42 -28.61 5.43 50.89
N ASP A 43 -28.82 4.12 51.03
CA ASP A 43 -28.35 3.22 52.11
C ASP A 43 -28.61 1.71 51.79
N SER A 44 -28.05 0.87 52.67
CA SER A 44 -28.36 -0.54 53.03
C SER A 44 -27.89 -1.71 52.15
N ASP A 45 -26.85 -2.37 52.66
CA ASP A 45 -26.79 -3.79 53.06
C ASP A 45 -27.39 -4.86 52.14
N ASP A 46 -26.51 -5.73 51.62
CA ASP A 46 -26.70 -7.18 51.74
C ASP A 46 -25.35 -7.92 51.56
N ASP A 47 -24.96 -8.56 52.65
CA ASP A 47 -23.87 -9.54 52.77
C ASP A 47 -24.14 -10.77 51.87
N PHE A 48 -23.16 -11.19 51.08
CA PHE A 48 -23.01 -12.61 50.78
C PHE A 48 -21.54 -13.02 50.67
N ASN A 49 -21.06 -13.55 51.80
CA ASN A 49 -19.81 -14.28 51.95
C ASN A 49 -19.93 -15.68 51.32
N SER A 50 -18.91 -16.12 50.57
CA SER A 50 -18.46 -17.52 50.58
C SER A 50 -17.04 -17.61 50.01
N VAL A 51 -16.03 -17.58 50.88
CA VAL A 51 -15.28 -18.73 51.42
C VAL A 51 -14.17 -19.20 50.48
N MET A 52 -12.96 -18.75 50.84
CA MET A 52 -11.68 -19.40 50.56
C MET A 52 -11.64 -20.77 51.25
N SER A 53 -11.18 -21.80 50.54
CA SER A 53 -10.66 -23.03 51.13
C SER A 53 -9.21 -23.19 50.72
N SER A 54 -8.36 -22.89 51.68
CA SER A 54 -6.95 -23.25 51.79
C SER A 54 -6.80 -24.74 52.04
N GLU A 55 -5.87 -25.39 51.34
CA GLU A 55 -5.20 -26.60 51.83
C GLU A 55 -3.70 -26.42 51.67
N GLU A 56 -3.04 -26.27 52.82
CA GLU A 56 -1.60 -26.41 53.03
C GLU A 56 -1.24 -27.91 53.01
N LEU A 57 -0.12 -28.27 52.36
CA LEU A 57 0.64 -29.47 52.69
C LEU A 57 2.14 -29.21 52.56
N GLY A 58 2.80 -29.12 53.72
CA GLY A 58 3.98 -29.92 54.07
C GLY A 58 5.35 -29.48 53.53
N GLU A 59 6.12 -28.83 54.41
CA GLU A 59 7.58 -28.76 54.41
C GLU A 59 8.20 -30.14 54.69
N ASP A 60 9.36 -30.47 54.10
CA ASP A 60 10.61 -30.74 54.86
C ASP A 60 11.79 -31.32 54.03
N MET A 61 12.97 -30.84 54.43
CA MET A 61 14.32 -31.46 54.43
C MET A 61 15.21 -31.53 53.17
N ASP A 62 16.04 -30.49 53.02
CA ASP A 62 17.49 -30.42 53.34
C ASP A 62 18.47 -31.50 52.84
N SER A 63 19.48 -31.05 52.06
CA SER A 63 20.87 -31.54 52.18
C SER A 63 21.87 -30.57 51.53
N SER A 64 22.61 -29.85 52.37
CA SER A 64 23.87 -29.14 52.07
C SER A 64 25.09 -30.04 52.23
N VAL A 65 26.12 -29.90 51.38
CA VAL A 65 27.60 -30.03 51.60
C VAL A 65 28.28 -29.91 50.22
N ASP A 66 29.49 -29.37 49.97
CA ASP A 66 30.53 -28.64 50.70
C ASP A 66 31.50 -28.06 49.64
N LEU A 67 32.29 -27.06 50.04
CA LEU A 67 33.23 -26.23 49.32
C LEU A 67 34.51 -26.96 48.88
N GLY A 68 35.13 -26.48 47.79
CA GLY A 68 36.50 -26.83 47.41
C GLY A 68 37.17 -25.74 46.58
N ALA A 69 37.90 -24.85 47.25
CA ALA A 69 38.72 -23.79 46.66
C ALA A 69 40.05 -24.34 46.09
N GLY A 70 40.52 -23.76 44.99
CA GLY A 70 41.87 -24.00 44.46
C GLY A 70 42.29 -23.01 43.37
N ARG A 71 43.20 -22.08 43.71
CA ARG A 71 43.77 -21.02 42.87
C ARG A 71 45.27 -21.26 42.73
N LEU A 72 45.86 -21.25 41.51
CA LEU A 72 47.27 -20.94 41.16
C LEU A 72 47.41 -21.03 39.62
N LYS A 73 47.59 -19.94 38.85
CA LYS A 73 48.81 -19.16 38.46
C LYS A 73 49.77 -19.81 37.43
N LEU A 74 49.90 -19.11 36.29
CA LEU A 74 51.05 -18.87 35.39
C LEU A 74 51.76 -20.05 34.67
N ALA A 75 51.85 -20.01 33.33
CA ALA A 75 53.00 -19.46 32.58
C ALA A 75 52.91 -19.73 31.06
N CYS A 76 53.55 -18.84 30.31
CA CYS A 76 53.77 -18.75 28.86
C CYS A 76 54.68 -19.82 28.24
N HIS A 77 54.53 -20.09 26.93
CA HIS A 77 55.67 -20.13 26.00
C HIS A 77 55.24 -20.03 24.52
N ALA A 78 56.02 -19.27 23.76
CA ALA A 78 56.02 -19.11 22.31
C ALA A 78 57.09 -20.01 21.66
N ASP A 79 57.01 -20.19 20.33
CA ASP A 79 58.08 -20.18 19.31
C ASP A 79 57.61 -20.97 18.05
N LEU A 80 57.55 -20.46 16.80
CA LEU A 80 58.53 -19.92 15.82
C LEU A 80 59.28 -20.98 14.97
N VAL A 81 59.67 -20.54 13.76
CA VAL A 81 60.54 -21.14 12.69
C VAL A 81 59.76 -21.85 11.55
N ALA A 82 59.73 -21.47 10.26
CA ALA A 82 60.57 -20.76 9.27
C ALA A 82 61.41 -21.65 8.30
N CYS A 83 61.06 -21.49 7.02
CA CYS A 83 61.68 -21.72 5.69
C CYS A 83 63.04 -22.42 5.42
N THR A 84 63.10 -22.99 4.19
CA THR A 84 64.17 -23.11 3.15
C THR A 84 64.33 -24.56 2.65
N ALA A 85 64.83 -24.95 1.47
CA ALA A 85 64.91 -24.47 0.08
C ALA A 85 65.71 -25.55 -0.72
N ASN A 86 65.37 -25.80 -2.00
CA ASN A 86 66.16 -26.45 -3.09
C ASN A 86 66.59 -27.95 -3.05
N SER A 87 66.27 -28.69 -4.12
CA SER A 87 67.22 -29.31 -5.10
C SER A 87 66.48 -30.08 -6.23
N GLN A 88 66.83 -29.82 -7.49
CA GLN A 88 66.49 -30.55 -8.75
C GLN A 88 67.49 -31.73 -9.00
N PRO A 89 67.50 -32.52 -10.12
CA PRO A 89 66.72 -32.48 -11.40
C PRO A 89 66.25 -33.86 -11.99
N ASP A 90 65.71 -33.77 -13.22
CA ASP A 90 65.60 -34.76 -14.32
C ASP A 90 64.33 -35.64 -14.48
N SER A 91 63.49 -35.30 -15.46
CA SER A 91 63.31 -36.11 -16.69
C SER A 91 62.32 -35.45 -17.66
N ASP A 92 62.76 -35.34 -18.92
CA ASP A 92 62.06 -34.80 -20.08
C ASP A 92 60.73 -35.48 -20.41
N VAL A 93 59.71 -34.69 -20.78
CA VAL A 93 58.66 -35.11 -21.72
C VAL A 93 58.13 -33.89 -22.47
N GLU A 94 58.07 -34.06 -23.79
CA GLU A 94 57.85 -33.05 -24.82
C GLU A 94 56.42 -32.47 -24.83
N LEU A 95 56.37 -31.23 -25.32
CA LEU A 95 55.23 -30.33 -25.44
C LEU A 95 54.28 -30.76 -26.57
N GLU A 96 52.97 -30.78 -26.30
CA GLU A 96 51.94 -30.58 -27.32
C GLU A 96 50.99 -29.46 -26.88
N ASP A 97 50.84 -28.49 -27.78
CA ASP A 97 50.15 -27.21 -27.61
C ASP A 97 48.65 -27.37 -27.34
N VAL A 98 48.16 -26.73 -26.27
CA VAL A 98 46.74 -26.35 -26.13
C VAL A 98 46.70 -24.88 -25.78
N GLU A 99 46.15 -24.09 -26.70
CA GLU A 99 46.03 -22.64 -26.63
C GLU A 99 45.30 -22.19 -25.34
N ASP A 100 46.02 -21.48 -24.49
CA ASP A 100 45.52 -20.76 -23.31
C ASP A 100 44.93 -19.42 -23.77
N GLU A 101 43.62 -19.37 -24.01
CA GLU A 101 42.89 -18.11 -24.05
C GLU A 101 42.59 -17.65 -22.62
N SER A 102 43.50 -16.82 -22.13
CA SER A 102 43.47 -16.10 -20.87
C SER A 102 42.11 -15.44 -20.57
N ALA A 103 41.32 -16.04 -19.68
CA ALA A 103 40.15 -15.40 -19.06
C ALA A 103 40.54 -14.73 -17.74
N PHE A 104 41.28 -13.61 -17.82
CA PHE A 104 41.57 -12.79 -16.63
C PHE A 104 41.64 -11.29 -16.97
N ASP A 105 40.49 -10.68 -17.28
CA ASP A 105 40.17 -9.32 -16.82
C ASP A 105 38.68 -9.01 -17.09
N ALA A 106 37.82 -9.26 -16.09
CA ALA A 106 36.48 -8.69 -16.09
C ALA A 106 36.39 -7.68 -14.93
N HIS A 107 36.59 -6.41 -15.27
CA HIS A 107 36.37 -5.28 -14.38
C HIS A 107 34.97 -5.36 -13.71
N PRO A 108 34.85 -5.18 -12.38
CA PRO A 108 33.57 -5.32 -11.65
C PRO A 108 32.53 -4.22 -11.91
N LYS A 109 32.63 -3.44 -12.99
CA LYS A 109 31.90 -2.16 -13.11
C LYS A 109 30.61 -2.18 -13.94
N ASP A 110 30.25 -3.28 -14.62
CA ASP A 110 29.08 -3.29 -15.52
C ASP A 110 28.06 -4.43 -15.30
N LEU A 111 28.08 -5.09 -14.13
CA LEU A 111 26.94 -5.93 -13.74
C LEU A 111 25.80 -5.02 -13.26
N LYS A 112 24.83 -4.74 -14.16
CA LYS A 112 23.55 -4.15 -13.75
C LYS A 112 23.00 -4.97 -12.58
N PRO A 113 22.56 -4.34 -11.47
CA PRO A 113 22.01 -5.08 -10.35
C PRO A 113 20.88 -5.97 -10.84
N ALA A 114 20.95 -7.27 -10.52
CA ALA A 114 19.93 -8.23 -10.92
C ALA A 114 18.57 -7.75 -10.38
N LYS A 115 17.56 -7.76 -11.25
CA LYS A 115 16.18 -7.41 -10.90
C LYS A 115 15.70 -8.36 -9.80
N LYS A 116 15.18 -7.80 -8.71
CA LYS A 116 14.76 -8.59 -7.54
C LYS A 116 13.44 -9.29 -7.80
N ALA A 117 13.16 -10.35 -7.06
CA ALA A 117 11.97 -11.18 -7.26
C ALA A 117 10.66 -10.51 -6.84
N TYR A 118 10.69 -9.42 -6.07
CA TYR A 118 9.49 -8.66 -5.73
C TYR A 118 9.26 -7.46 -6.66
N GLU A 119 10.18 -7.16 -7.58
CA GLU A 119 10.10 -5.99 -8.47
C GLU A 119 9.31 -6.31 -9.75
N VAL A 120 8.48 -5.35 -10.17
CA VAL A 120 7.66 -5.42 -11.38
C VAL A 120 8.00 -4.27 -12.32
N ASP A 121 7.87 -4.50 -13.63
CA ASP A 121 8.01 -3.42 -14.61
C ASP A 121 6.67 -2.69 -14.72
N PHE A 122 6.73 -1.37 -14.76
CA PHE A 122 5.55 -0.51 -14.93
C PHE A 122 5.94 0.80 -15.62
N ASN A 123 4.98 1.40 -16.31
CA ASN A 123 5.10 2.71 -16.92
C ASN A 123 4.09 3.67 -16.29
N VAL A 124 4.43 4.95 -16.19
CA VAL A 124 3.51 6.00 -15.72
C VAL A 124 3.17 6.91 -16.90
N TYR A 125 1.89 7.17 -17.10
CA TYR A 125 1.36 7.96 -18.21
C TYR A 125 0.62 9.18 -17.69
N SER A 126 0.90 10.32 -18.32
CA SER A 126 0.13 11.56 -18.15
C SER A 126 -1.19 11.50 -18.94
N PRO A 127 -2.15 12.40 -18.67
CA PRO A 127 -3.36 12.53 -19.48
C PRO A 127 -3.07 12.73 -20.98
N GLU A 128 -2.01 13.48 -21.30
CA GLU A 128 -1.56 13.72 -22.69
C GLU A 128 -1.07 12.43 -23.35
N ASP A 129 -0.31 11.61 -22.61
CA ASP A 129 0.15 10.31 -23.11
C ASP A 129 -1.03 9.36 -23.37
N ILE A 130 -2.02 9.37 -22.47
CA ILE A 130 -3.24 8.56 -22.62
C ILE A 130 -4.05 9.00 -23.84
N GLN A 131 -4.19 10.32 -24.06
CA GLN A 131 -4.85 10.83 -25.26
C GLN A 131 -4.09 10.42 -26.53
N ALA A 132 -2.76 10.56 -26.54
CA ALA A 132 -1.95 10.15 -27.69
C ALA A 132 -2.03 8.64 -27.97
N GLN A 133 -2.18 7.79 -26.95
CA GLN A 133 -2.42 6.36 -27.11
C GLN A 133 -3.80 6.07 -27.72
N GLN A 134 -4.85 6.79 -27.26
CA GLN A 134 -6.19 6.69 -27.84
C GLN A 134 -6.17 7.09 -29.32
N ASP A 135 -5.60 8.25 -29.65
CA ASP A 135 -5.55 8.76 -31.01
C ASP A 135 -4.79 7.81 -31.95
N ARG A 136 -3.68 7.23 -31.48
CA ARG A 136 -2.92 6.22 -32.24
C ARG A 136 -3.75 4.96 -32.49
N GLN A 137 -4.45 4.46 -31.47
CA GLN A 137 -5.28 3.26 -31.60
C GLN A 137 -6.48 3.52 -32.52
N VAL A 138 -7.10 4.69 -32.44
CA VAL A 138 -8.17 5.13 -33.33
C VAL A 138 -7.66 5.21 -34.77
N ALA A 139 -6.50 5.83 -35.01
CA ALA A 139 -5.93 5.95 -36.35
C ALA A 139 -5.57 4.57 -36.97
N GLU A 140 -4.98 3.67 -36.17
CA GLU A 140 -4.67 2.29 -36.58
C GLU A 140 -5.93 1.56 -37.05
N VAL A 141 -6.99 1.56 -36.21
CA VAL A 141 -8.24 0.85 -36.53
C VAL A 141 -9.03 1.54 -37.62
N ALA A 142 -9.01 2.88 -37.70
CA ALA A 142 -9.70 3.63 -38.75
C ALA A 142 -9.15 3.28 -40.13
N THR A 143 -7.83 3.08 -40.22
CA THR A 143 -7.16 2.63 -41.44
C THR A 143 -7.56 1.20 -41.81
N LEU A 144 -7.72 0.31 -40.83
CA LEU A 144 -8.09 -1.09 -41.06
C LEU A 144 -9.55 -1.29 -41.46
N LEU A 145 -10.47 -0.51 -40.89
CA LEU A 145 -11.92 -0.62 -41.14
C LEU A 145 -12.40 0.32 -42.26
N GLU A 146 -11.51 1.15 -42.79
CA GLU A 146 -11.82 2.21 -43.77
C GLU A 146 -12.97 3.12 -43.29
N GLN A 147 -13.00 3.44 -41.99
CA GLN A 147 -14.01 4.29 -41.38
C GLN A 147 -13.42 5.65 -40.96
N PRO A 148 -14.20 6.73 -40.93
CA PRO A 148 -13.79 8.00 -40.32
C PRO A 148 -13.31 7.83 -38.88
N THR A 149 -12.36 8.66 -38.46
CA THR A 149 -11.77 8.62 -37.11
C THR A 149 -12.81 8.80 -36.01
N GLU A 150 -13.78 9.70 -36.21
CA GLU A 150 -14.89 9.93 -35.28
C GLU A 150 -15.73 8.67 -35.06
N GLN A 151 -16.07 7.97 -36.16
CA GLN A 151 -16.86 6.73 -36.12
C GLN A 151 -16.07 5.59 -35.48
N THR A 152 -14.78 5.49 -35.81
CA THR A 152 -13.88 4.49 -35.24
C THR A 152 -13.72 4.68 -33.72
N ALA A 153 -13.62 5.92 -33.23
CA ALA A 153 -13.54 6.20 -31.81
C ALA A 153 -14.80 5.71 -31.05
N ILE A 154 -15.99 5.89 -31.66
CA ILE A 154 -17.25 5.39 -31.11
C ILE A 154 -17.28 3.85 -31.10
N LEU A 155 -16.87 3.20 -32.20
CA LEU A 155 -16.77 1.75 -32.30
C LEU A 155 -15.81 1.15 -31.26
N LEU A 156 -14.66 1.79 -31.05
CA LEU A 156 -13.68 1.37 -30.04
C LEU A 156 -14.25 1.49 -28.63
N ARG A 157 -14.92 2.59 -28.30
CA ARG A 157 -15.60 2.76 -27.00
C ARG A 157 -16.71 1.73 -26.80
N PHE A 158 -17.51 1.45 -27.83
CA PHE A 158 -18.55 0.42 -27.80
C PHE A 158 -17.97 -0.97 -27.48
N MET A 159 -16.79 -1.28 -28.03
CA MET A 159 -16.08 -2.54 -27.82
C MET A 159 -15.09 -2.51 -26.64
N ARG A 160 -15.20 -1.53 -25.74
CA ARG A 160 -14.32 -1.37 -24.55
C ARG A 160 -12.85 -1.38 -24.91
N TRP A 161 -12.50 -0.69 -25.99
CA TRP A 161 -11.14 -0.57 -26.52
C TRP A 161 -10.45 -1.90 -26.88
N ASN A 162 -11.21 -2.99 -27.01
CA ASN A 162 -10.71 -4.27 -27.51
C ASN A 162 -10.70 -4.26 -29.04
N LYS A 163 -9.52 -3.94 -29.61
CA LYS A 163 -9.34 -3.83 -31.06
C LYS A 163 -9.54 -5.14 -31.80
N GLU A 164 -9.08 -6.26 -31.24
CA GLU A 164 -9.15 -7.58 -31.88
C GLU A 164 -10.61 -7.99 -32.04
N ARG A 165 -11.38 -7.92 -30.95
CA ARG A 165 -12.80 -8.24 -30.95
C ARG A 165 -13.62 -7.32 -31.85
N LEU A 166 -13.26 -6.04 -31.94
CA LEU A 166 -13.92 -5.09 -32.85
C LEU A 166 -13.71 -5.50 -34.31
N ILE A 167 -12.46 -5.80 -34.69
CA ILE A 167 -12.12 -6.20 -36.06
C ILE A 167 -12.84 -7.50 -36.42
N GLU A 168 -12.82 -8.52 -35.55
CA GLU A 168 -13.52 -9.78 -35.77
C GLU A 168 -15.02 -9.58 -36.02
N GLN A 169 -15.73 -8.90 -35.10
CA GLN A 169 -17.18 -8.72 -35.25
C GLN A 169 -17.56 -7.83 -36.42
N TYR A 170 -16.74 -6.83 -36.74
CA TYR A 170 -16.98 -5.94 -37.87
C TYR A 170 -16.83 -6.68 -39.20
N MET A 171 -15.85 -7.57 -39.30
CA MET A 171 -15.64 -8.40 -40.50
C MET A 171 -16.74 -9.47 -40.66
N ASP A 172 -17.33 -9.94 -39.55
CA ASP A 172 -18.46 -10.88 -39.59
C ASP A 172 -19.77 -10.21 -40.07
N ASN A 173 -20.14 -9.05 -39.49
CA ASN A 173 -21.35 -8.32 -39.86
C ASN A 173 -21.22 -6.81 -39.62
N GLN A 174 -20.76 -6.08 -40.64
CA GLN A 174 -20.55 -4.64 -40.60
C GLN A 174 -21.82 -3.85 -40.24
N GLU A 175 -22.96 -4.14 -40.87
CA GLU A 175 -24.20 -3.37 -40.69
C GLU A 175 -24.73 -3.48 -39.26
N GLU A 176 -24.69 -4.69 -38.70
CA GLU A 176 -25.15 -4.97 -37.35
C GLU A 176 -24.28 -4.27 -36.29
N VAL A 177 -22.95 -4.28 -36.47
CA VAL A 177 -22.03 -3.59 -35.55
C VAL A 177 -22.22 -2.08 -35.62
N LEU A 178 -22.38 -1.51 -36.82
CA LEU A 178 -22.62 -0.09 -37.00
C LEU A 178 -23.97 0.34 -36.38
N ASP A 179 -25.06 -0.40 -36.60
CA ASP A 179 -26.36 -0.07 -36.00
C ASP A 179 -26.34 -0.20 -34.47
N LYS A 180 -25.73 -1.27 -33.93
CA LYS A 180 -25.57 -1.45 -32.48
C LYS A 180 -24.73 -0.35 -31.82
N ALA A 181 -23.71 0.15 -32.52
CA ALA A 181 -22.91 1.28 -32.07
C ALA A 181 -23.57 2.66 -32.31
N GLY A 182 -24.74 2.70 -32.97
CA GLY A 182 -25.47 3.92 -33.27
C GLY A 182 -24.98 4.69 -34.51
N LEU A 183 -24.16 4.07 -35.34
CA LEU A 183 -23.48 4.62 -36.53
C LEU A 183 -24.10 4.18 -37.87
N GLY A 184 -25.35 3.70 -37.87
CA GLY A 184 -26.06 3.27 -39.08
C GLY A 184 -26.20 4.37 -40.16
N ALA A 185 -26.62 3.96 -41.35
CA ALA A 185 -26.63 4.77 -42.59
C ALA A 185 -27.33 6.15 -42.49
N ASP A 186 -28.25 6.33 -41.53
CA ASP A 186 -29.01 7.57 -41.36
C ASP A 186 -28.17 8.80 -40.91
N MET A 187 -26.97 8.59 -40.35
CA MET A 187 -26.12 9.68 -39.83
C MET A 187 -25.52 10.61 -40.91
N SER A 188 -25.28 10.09 -42.12
CA SER A 188 -24.74 10.90 -43.22
C SER A 188 -25.82 11.76 -43.88
N SER A 189 -27.07 11.32 -43.82
CA SER A 189 -28.24 12.01 -44.38
C SER A 189 -28.86 13.03 -43.43
N ASN A 190 -28.79 12.83 -42.11
CA ASN A 190 -29.44 13.71 -41.14
C ASN A 190 -28.55 13.94 -39.90
N PRO A 191 -27.73 15.00 -39.87
CA PRO A 191 -26.88 15.29 -38.72
C PRO A 191 -27.71 15.69 -37.49
N PRO A 192 -27.21 15.45 -36.26
CA PRO A 192 -27.88 15.86 -35.03
C PRO A 192 -28.09 17.37 -35.02
N ARG A 193 -29.34 17.81 -34.89
CA ARG A 193 -29.75 19.23 -34.88
C ARG A 193 -30.78 19.48 -33.80
N LEU A 194 -30.71 20.67 -33.21
CA LEU A 194 -31.77 21.18 -32.34
C LEU A 194 -32.90 21.72 -33.21
N GLU A 195 -34.11 21.25 -32.97
CA GLU A 195 -35.29 21.62 -33.74
C GLU A 195 -36.38 22.12 -32.81
N ALA A 196 -36.95 23.28 -33.11
CA ALA A 196 -38.20 23.74 -32.52
C ALA A 196 -39.36 23.24 -33.38
N ILE A 197 -40.15 22.31 -32.86
CA ILE A 197 -41.31 21.75 -33.54
C ILE A 197 -42.57 22.40 -32.97
N ASP A 198 -43.40 22.95 -33.84
CA ASP A 198 -44.69 23.53 -33.44
C ASP A 198 -45.61 22.44 -32.87
N GLY A 199 -46.13 22.67 -31.66
CA GLY A 199 -47.00 21.72 -30.95
C GLY A 199 -46.28 20.48 -30.39
N PHE A 200 -44.95 20.54 -30.22
CA PHE A 200 -44.20 19.47 -29.55
C PHE A 200 -44.40 19.52 -28.04
N MET A 201 -44.87 18.39 -27.48
CA MET A 201 -44.94 18.14 -26.04
C MET A 201 -43.83 17.15 -25.65
N CYS A 202 -43.03 17.49 -24.65
CA CYS A 202 -41.96 16.62 -24.17
C CYS A 202 -42.51 15.50 -23.27
N ASP A 203 -42.21 14.23 -23.56
CA ASP A 203 -42.68 13.09 -22.75
C ASP A 203 -42.06 13.01 -21.34
N ILE A 204 -40.99 13.77 -21.06
CA ILE A 204 -40.31 13.77 -19.74
C ILE A 204 -40.88 14.85 -18.82
N CYS A 205 -40.94 16.11 -19.28
CA CYS A 205 -41.44 17.22 -18.46
C CYS A 205 -42.92 17.56 -18.70
N CYS A 206 -43.55 17.01 -19.75
CA CYS A 206 -44.91 17.30 -20.18
C CYS A 206 -45.17 18.79 -20.50
N GLU A 207 -44.13 19.53 -20.88
CA GLU A 207 -44.22 20.94 -21.27
C GLU A 207 -44.38 21.08 -22.79
N GLU A 208 -45.16 22.08 -23.19
CA GLU A 208 -45.43 22.46 -24.58
C GLU A 208 -45.30 23.99 -24.69
N GLU A 209 -44.09 24.47 -24.95
CA GLU A 209 -43.82 25.89 -25.14
C GLU A 209 -43.56 26.21 -26.63
N PRO A 210 -44.11 27.32 -27.16
CA PRO A 210 -43.79 27.76 -28.52
C PRO A 210 -42.30 28.02 -28.67
N GLY A 211 -41.64 27.31 -29.60
CA GLY A 211 -40.20 27.42 -29.82
C GLY A 211 -39.34 26.52 -28.91
N LEU A 212 -39.94 25.61 -28.13
CA LEU A 212 -39.22 24.66 -27.30
C LEU A 212 -38.24 23.84 -28.14
N GLN A 213 -36.95 23.99 -27.86
CA GLN A 213 -35.93 23.24 -28.58
C GLN A 213 -35.97 21.77 -28.17
N SER A 214 -36.05 20.90 -29.16
CA SER A 214 -36.07 19.46 -29.02
C SER A 214 -34.89 18.82 -29.74
N PHE A 215 -34.49 17.65 -29.27
CA PHE A 215 -33.46 16.84 -29.89
C PHE A 215 -33.96 15.41 -30.07
N ALA A 216 -33.81 14.85 -31.27
CA ALA A 216 -34.14 13.47 -31.57
C ALA A 216 -32.88 12.63 -31.75
N MET A 217 -32.82 11.51 -31.04
CA MET A 217 -31.76 10.50 -31.19
C MET A 217 -31.99 9.63 -32.44
N ASN A 218 -30.97 8.88 -32.85
CA ASN A 218 -31.07 7.89 -33.94
C ASN A 218 -32.05 6.74 -33.65
N CYS A 219 -32.50 6.58 -32.40
CA CYS A 219 -33.58 5.66 -32.04
C CYS A 219 -34.98 6.24 -32.26
N GLY A 220 -35.11 7.49 -32.70
CA GLY A 220 -36.38 8.18 -32.91
C GLY A 220 -36.97 8.87 -31.67
N HIS A 221 -36.44 8.58 -30.48
CA HIS A 221 -36.88 9.23 -29.24
C HIS A 221 -36.48 10.71 -29.23
N ARG A 222 -37.45 11.59 -28.94
CA ARG A 222 -37.30 13.05 -28.94
C ARG A 222 -37.71 13.65 -27.59
N PHE A 223 -36.83 14.46 -27.02
CA PHE A 223 -37.08 15.17 -25.76
C PHE A 223 -36.64 16.62 -25.88
N CYS A 224 -37.14 17.49 -24.99
CA CYS A 224 -36.66 18.87 -24.95
C CYS A 224 -35.19 18.94 -24.50
N VAL A 225 -34.49 19.98 -24.94
CA VAL A 225 -33.06 20.17 -24.62
C VAL A 225 -32.83 20.26 -23.12
N ASP A 226 -33.73 20.86 -22.36
CA ASP A 226 -33.57 21.03 -20.91
C ASP A 226 -33.67 19.70 -20.16
N CYS A 227 -34.56 18.79 -20.59
CA CYS A 227 -34.60 17.43 -20.07
C CYS A 227 -33.32 16.65 -20.39
N TYR A 228 -32.78 16.78 -21.60
CA TYR A 228 -31.48 16.18 -21.94
C TYR A 228 -30.36 16.76 -21.07
N ARG A 229 -30.32 18.08 -20.87
CA ARG A 229 -29.30 18.73 -20.04
C ARG A 229 -29.37 18.26 -18.60
N GLN A 230 -30.55 18.17 -18.02
CA GLN A 230 -30.75 17.65 -16.66
C GLN A 230 -30.33 16.18 -16.57
N TYR A 231 -30.75 15.35 -17.52
CA TYR A 231 -30.35 13.94 -17.59
C TYR A 231 -28.83 13.78 -17.70
N LEU A 232 -28.18 14.52 -18.61
CA LEU A 232 -26.74 14.50 -18.78
C LEU A 232 -26.01 15.04 -17.55
N ALA A 233 -26.51 16.10 -16.93
CA ALA A 233 -25.96 16.62 -15.67
C ALA A 233 -25.99 15.54 -14.57
N GLN A 234 -27.10 14.84 -14.42
CA GLN A 234 -27.23 13.74 -13.45
C GLN A 234 -26.25 12.60 -13.77
N LYS A 235 -26.19 12.14 -15.02
CA LYS A 235 -25.29 11.06 -15.45
C LYS A 235 -23.80 11.42 -15.29
N ILE A 236 -23.41 12.65 -15.62
CA ILE A 236 -22.01 13.09 -15.62
C ILE A 236 -21.55 13.52 -14.22
N LYS A 237 -22.35 14.31 -13.49
CA LYS A 237 -21.96 14.83 -12.15
C LYS A 237 -22.21 13.82 -11.04
N GLU A 238 -23.37 13.17 -11.00
CA GLU A 238 -23.76 12.32 -9.87
C GLU A 238 -23.32 10.86 -10.08
N GLU A 239 -23.61 10.29 -11.26
CA GLU A 239 -23.27 8.89 -11.54
C GLU A 239 -21.83 8.71 -12.07
N GLY A 240 -21.20 9.76 -12.61
CA GLY A 240 -19.84 9.72 -13.15
C GLY A 240 -19.69 8.89 -14.43
N GLU A 241 -20.76 8.72 -15.20
CA GLU A 241 -20.75 7.98 -16.47
C GLU A 241 -20.63 8.96 -17.66
N ALA A 242 -19.79 8.62 -18.63
CA ALA A 242 -19.54 9.45 -19.81
C ALA A 242 -19.46 8.67 -21.12
N ALA A 243 -18.99 7.42 -21.11
CA ALA A 243 -18.81 6.66 -22.35
C ALA A 243 -20.06 5.90 -22.79
N ARG A 244 -20.97 5.58 -21.85
CA ARG A 244 -22.11 4.67 -22.10
C ARG A 244 -23.44 5.27 -21.66
N ILE A 245 -23.59 6.58 -21.83
CA ILE A 245 -24.86 7.25 -21.55
C ILE A 245 -25.90 6.76 -22.56
N LYS A 246 -26.96 6.11 -22.07
CA LYS A 246 -28.05 5.58 -22.90
C LYS A 246 -29.11 6.64 -23.16
N CYS A 247 -29.91 6.42 -24.20
CA CYS A 247 -31.13 7.18 -24.46
C CYS A 247 -32.06 7.22 -23.23
N PRO A 248 -32.67 8.37 -22.90
CA PRO A 248 -33.66 8.47 -21.81
C PRO A 248 -34.98 7.72 -22.07
N GLY A 249 -35.24 7.27 -23.30
CA GLY A 249 -36.48 6.57 -23.64
C GLY A 249 -36.61 5.21 -22.97
N ASP A 250 -37.83 4.85 -22.56
CA ASP A 250 -38.10 3.60 -21.85
C ASP A 250 -37.72 2.36 -22.70
N GLY A 251 -37.03 1.41 -22.09
CA GLY A 251 -36.51 0.20 -22.76
C GLY A 251 -35.42 0.44 -23.82
N CYS A 252 -34.99 1.69 -24.06
CA CYS A 252 -34.02 2.01 -25.10
C CYS A 252 -32.58 1.81 -24.64
N ASN A 253 -31.79 1.03 -25.39
CA ASN A 253 -30.39 0.75 -25.08
C ASN A 253 -29.39 1.43 -26.04
N LYS A 254 -29.86 2.30 -26.95
CA LYS A 254 -28.97 3.04 -27.85
C LYS A 254 -28.15 4.07 -27.05
N ILE A 255 -26.83 4.11 -27.29
CA ILE A 255 -25.88 5.03 -26.65
C ILE A 255 -25.94 6.38 -27.37
N ILE A 256 -25.85 7.48 -26.62
CA ILE A 256 -25.77 8.83 -27.17
C ILE A 256 -24.38 9.01 -27.80
N ASP A 257 -24.30 9.42 -29.07
CA ASP A 257 -23.03 9.62 -29.76
C ASP A 257 -22.30 10.88 -29.29
N ALA A 258 -20.99 10.94 -29.53
CA ALA A 258 -20.15 12.03 -29.07
C ALA A 258 -20.57 13.41 -29.63
N ARG A 259 -21.04 13.50 -30.88
CA ARG A 259 -21.44 14.76 -31.49
C ARG A 259 -22.75 15.28 -30.89
N SER A 260 -23.69 14.38 -30.62
CA SER A 260 -24.91 14.71 -29.88
C SER A 260 -24.61 15.13 -28.44
N LEU A 261 -23.64 14.50 -27.77
CA LEU A 261 -23.18 14.93 -26.46
C LEU A 261 -22.56 16.34 -26.52
N ASP A 262 -21.67 16.62 -27.46
CA ASP A 262 -21.07 17.96 -27.59
C ASP A 262 -22.11 19.07 -27.86
N LEU A 263 -23.24 18.74 -28.52
CA LEU A 263 -24.34 19.66 -28.77
C LEU A 263 -25.23 19.88 -27.53
N LEU A 264 -25.45 18.83 -26.72
CA LEU A 264 -26.38 18.83 -25.60
C LEU A 264 -25.73 19.21 -24.26
N VAL A 265 -24.45 18.88 -24.10
CA VAL A 265 -23.66 19.15 -22.90
C VAL A 265 -23.41 20.64 -22.79
N THR A 266 -23.79 21.22 -21.66
CA THR A 266 -23.54 22.63 -21.35
C THR A 266 -22.05 22.87 -21.10
N SER A 267 -21.59 24.10 -21.30
CA SER A 267 -20.16 24.44 -21.17
C SER A 267 -19.59 24.15 -19.77
N ASP A 268 -20.42 24.10 -18.73
CA ASP A 268 -19.99 23.74 -17.36
C ASP A 268 -19.75 22.23 -17.16
N LEU A 269 -20.25 21.39 -18.08
CA LEU A 269 -20.15 19.93 -18.03
C LEU A 269 -19.11 19.38 -19.01
N THR A 270 -18.73 20.13 -20.04
CA THR A 270 -17.82 19.68 -21.11
C THR A 270 -16.48 19.17 -20.56
N ASP A 271 -15.84 19.93 -19.67
CA ASP A 271 -14.54 19.54 -19.11
C ASP A 271 -14.64 18.24 -18.31
N ARG A 272 -15.69 18.12 -17.48
CA ARG A 272 -15.96 16.93 -16.67
C ARG A 272 -16.26 15.71 -17.54
N TYR A 273 -17.03 15.91 -18.61
CA TYR A 273 -17.36 14.87 -19.59
C TYR A 273 -16.10 14.35 -20.28
N HIS A 274 -15.23 15.24 -20.80
CA HIS A 274 -13.97 14.84 -21.43
C HIS A 274 -13.02 14.12 -20.47
N GLU A 275 -12.94 14.58 -19.22
CA GLU A 275 -12.15 13.89 -18.18
C GLU A 275 -12.68 12.46 -17.97
N LEU A 276 -13.97 12.28 -17.76
CA LEU A 276 -14.58 10.97 -17.56
C LEU A 276 -14.42 10.06 -18.78
N LEU A 277 -14.54 10.62 -19.98
CA LEU A 277 -14.35 9.89 -21.24
C LEU A 277 -12.92 9.35 -21.34
N MET A 278 -11.91 10.15 -20.99
CA MET A 278 -10.53 9.70 -20.90
C MET A 278 -10.36 8.62 -19.82
N ARG A 279 -11.06 8.75 -18.68
CA ARG A 279 -11.02 7.75 -17.60
C ARG A 279 -11.49 6.38 -18.06
N THR A 280 -12.51 6.32 -18.90
CA THR A 280 -13.05 5.05 -19.42
C THR A 280 -12.03 4.24 -20.21
N TYR A 281 -11.10 4.90 -20.92
CA TYR A 281 -10.02 4.21 -21.65
C TYR A 281 -9.13 3.37 -20.74
N VAL A 282 -8.77 3.95 -19.59
CA VAL A 282 -7.94 3.28 -18.59
C VAL A 282 -8.75 2.21 -17.86
N ASP A 283 -10.02 2.49 -17.52
CA ASP A 283 -10.87 1.55 -16.79
C ASP A 283 -11.22 0.29 -17.61
N ASP A 284 -11.31 0.41 -18.94
CA ASP A 284 -11.57 -0.71 -19.85
C ASP A 284 -10.32 -1.60 -20.08
N LYS A 285 -9.11 -1.12 -19.75
CA LYS A 285 -7.85 -1.87 -19.94
C LYS A 285 -7.37 -2.51 -18.65
N GLU A 286 -7.27 -3.84 -18.63
CA GLU A 286 -6.83 -4.58 -17.42
C GLU A 286 -5.40 -4.25 -16.96
N ASN A 287 -4.53 -3.84 -17.89
CA ASN A 287 -3.13 -3.53 -17.64
C ASN A 287 -2.88 -2.04 -17.33
N LEU A 288 -3.92 -1.19 -17.28
CA LEU A 288 -3.84 0.22 -16.91
C LEU A 288 -4.71 0.49 -15.68
N LYS A 289 -4.25 1.37 -14.78
CA LYS A 289 -5.06 1.86 -13.64
C LYS A 289 -4.72 3.30 -13.31
N TRP A 290 -5.73 4.07 -12.92
CA TRP A 290 -5.55 5.39 -12.33
C TRP A 290 -4.84 5.29 -10.98
N CYS A 291 -3.96 6.25 -10.69
CA CYS A 291 -3.40 6.40 -9.36
C CYS A 291 -4.50 6.74 -8.35
N PRO A 292 -4.61 6.02 -7.21
CA PRO A 292 -5.66 6.25 -6.21
C PRO A 292 -5.41 7.49 -5.33
N ALA A 293 -4.27 8.18 -5.49
CA ALA A 293 -3.97 9.38 -4.73
C ALA A 293 -4.98 10.50 -5.07
N PRO A 294 -5.48 11.25 -4.06
CA PRO A 294 -6.39 12.37 -4.31
C PRO A 294 -5.78 13.39 -5.28
N ASN A 295 -6.59 13.88 -6.21
CA ASN A 295 -6.19 14.86 -7.25
C ASN A 295 -5.06 14.41 -8.17
N CYS A 296 -4.69 13.12 -8.18
CA CYS A 296 -3.71 12.60 -9.11
C CYS A 296 -4.34 12.27 -10.46
N VAL A 297 -3.74 12.75 -11.54
CA VAL A 297 -4.22 12.57 -12.92
C VAL A 297 -3.39 11.56 -13.72
N TYR A 298 -2.44 10.88 -13.08
CA TYR A 298 -1.58 9.92 -13.75
C TYR A 298 -2.18 8.51 -13.73
N ALA A 299 -2.00 7.80 -14.84
CA ALA A 299 -2.29 6.37 -14.95
C ALA A 299 -0.99 5.56 -14.90
N VAL A 300 -1.06 4.32 -14.43
CA VAL A 300 0.07 3.39 -14.37
C VAL A 300 -0.27 2.16 -15.18
N GLU A 301 0.66 1.72 -16.02
CA GLU A 301 0.60 0.46 -16.75
C GLU A 301 1.43 -0.60 -16.06
N CYS A 302 0.88 -1.80 -15.89
CA CYS A 302 1.61 -2.93 -15.35
C CYS A 302 1.23 -4.22 -16.06
N GLY A 303 2.23 -5.01 -16.47
CA GLY A 303 2.02 -6.28 -17.19
C GLY A 303 1.59 -7.46 -16.31
N VAL A 304 1.41 -7.25 -15.00
CA VAL A 304 1.03 -8.32 -14.07
C VAL A 304 -0.46 -8.63 -14.19
N LYS A 305 -0.77 -9.89 -14.55
CA LYS A 305 -2.14 -10.36 -14.73
C LYS A 305 -2.76 -10.75 -13.40
N ARG A 306 -4.10 -10.74 -13.33
CA ARG A 306 -4.87 -11.07 -12.11
C ARG A 306 -4.51 -12.44 -11.52
N ARG A 307 -4.23 -13.43 -12.36
CA ARG A 307 -3.81 -14.80 -11.97
C ARG A 307 -2.46 -14.85 -11.25
N ASP A 308 -1.61 -13.85 -11.44
CA ASP A 308 -0.26 -13.81 -10.87
C ASP A 308 -0.22 -13.06 -9.52
N LEU A 309 -1.34 -12.47 -9.08
CA LEU A 309 -1.44 -11.70 -7.82
C LEU A 309 -1.23 -12.55 -6.54
N ASN A 310 -1.28 -13.88 -6.66
CA ASN A 310 -0.91 -14.80 -5.58
C ASN A 310 0.59 -15.13 -5.57
N LYS A 311 1.32 -14.84 -6.66
CA LYS A 311 2.76 -15.12 -6.83
C LYS A 311 3.62 -13.88 -6.68
N ILE A 312 3.05 -12.71 -6.95
CA ILE A 312 3.74 -11.43 -6.84
C ILE A 312 2.77 -10.35 -6.39
N VAL A 313 3.26 -9.45 -5.54
CA VAL A 313 2.56 -8.23 -5.14
C VAL A 313 3.10 -7.09 -6.03
N PRO A 314 2.33 -6.63 -7.04
CA PRO A 314 2.79 -5.63 -7.98
C PRO A 314 2.70 -4.22 -7.39
N THR A 315 3.62 -3.89 -6.49
CA THR A 315 3.72 -2.52 -5.96
C THR A 315 4.34 -1.62 -7.02
N VAL A 316 3.58 -0.61 -7.43
CA VAL A 316 3.97 0.37 -8.45
C VAL A 316 4.08 1.76 -7.83
N HIS A 317 4.87 2.63 -8.47
CA HIS A 317 5.10 3.99 -7.99
C HIS A 317 4.61 4.99 -9.02
N CYS A 318 3.71 5.86 -8.60
CA CYS A 318 3.24 6.95 -9.43
C CYS A 318 4.24 8.11 -9.42
N GLN A 319 4.22 8.96 -10.46
CA GLN A 319 5.00 10.20 -10.50
C GLN A 319 4.66 11.17 -9.35
N CYS A 320 3.45 11.10 -8.78
CA CYS A 320 3.06 11.85 -7.58
C CYS A 320 3.67 11.30 -6.27
N LYS A 321 4.60 10.33 -6.35
CA LYS A 321 5.25 9.63 -5.23
C LYS A 321 4.34 8.68 -4.43
N HIS A 322 3.08 8.52 -4.84
CA HIS A 322 2.20 7.53 -4.23
C HIS A 322 2.56 6.12 -4.69
N ALA A 323 2.77 5.21 -3.74
CA ALA A 323 3.04 3.80 -3.98
C ALA A 323 1.83 2.96 -3.58
N PHE A 324 1.37 2.11 -4.50
CA PHE A 324 0.18 1.27 -4.29
C PHE A 324 0.34 -0.06 -5.01
N CYS A 325 -0.44 -1.05 -4.59
CA CYS A 325 -0.51 -2.33 -5.27
C CYS A 325 -1.39 -2.21 -6.50
N PHE A 326 -0.83 -2.48 -7.68
CA PHE A 326 -1.58 -2.50 -8.94
C PHE A 326 -2.71 -3.54 -8.92
N GLY A 327 -2.57 -4.64 -8.16
CA GLY A 327 -3.60 -5.67 -8.06
C GLY A 327 -4.89 -5.21 -7.38
N CYS A 328 -4.77 -4.63 -6.18
CA CYS A 328 -5.91 -4.32 -5.30
C CYS A 328 -6.09 -2.84 -4.95
N THR A 329 -5.27 -1.94 -5.52
CA THR A 329 -5.27 -0.48 -5.31
C THR A 329 -5.05 0.01 -3.88
N LEU A 330 -4.79 -0.90 -2.94
CA LEU A 330 -4.38 -0.56 -1.57
C LEU A 330 -2.93 -0.07 -1.55
N ILE A 331 -2.55 0.60 -0.46
CA ILE A 331 -1.15 0.96 -0.16
C ILE A 331 -0.27 -0.30 -0.21
N ASP A 332 1.01 -0.13 -0.58
CA ASP A 332 2.02 -1.20 -0.61
C ASP A 332 1.84 -2.20 0.54
N HIS A 333 1.62 -3.46 0.20
CA HIS A 333 1.36 -4.53 1.14
C HIS A 333 2.32 -5.72 0.99
N GLN A 334 3.51 -5.46 0.44
CA GLN A 334 4.59 -6.45 0.37
C GLN A 334 5.02 -6.88 1.79
N PRO A 335 5.19 -8.20 2.04
CA PRO A 335 5.16 -9.31 1.09
C PRO A 335 3.79 -10.02 0.94
N CYS A 336 2.75 -9.60 1.64
CA CYS A 336 1.48 -10.31 1.73
C CYS A 336 0.69 -10.27 0.40
N PRO A 337 0.32 -11.40 -0.23
CA PRO A 337 -0.51 -11.42 -1.45
C PRO A 337 -1.88 -10.76 -1.28
N CYS A 338 -2.44 -10.21 -2.36
CA CYS A 338 -3.71 -9.45 -2.32
C CYS A 338 -4.89 -10.26 -1.75
N SER A 339 -4.90 -11.58 -1.97
CA SER A 339 -5.93 -12.50 -1.46
C SER A 339 -5.90 -12.58 0.07
N LEU A 340 -4.72 -12.75 0.66
CA LEU A 340 -4.52 -12.78 2.12
C LEU A 340 -4.78 -11.42 2.77
N VAL A 341 -4.38 -10.32 2.11
CA VAL A 341 -4.70 -8.96 2.58
C VAL A 341 -6.21 -8.77 2.71
N ARG A 342 -6.99 -9.20 1.71
CA ARG A 342 -8.45 -9.09 1.74
C ARG A 342 -9.04 -9.87 2.91
N LYS A 343 -8.57 -11.10 3.14
CA LYS A 343 -9.00 -11.92 4.28
C LYS A 343 -8.64 -11.29 5.62
N TRP A 344 -7.39 -10.82 5.77
CA TRP A 344 -6.91 -10.15 6.97
C TRP A 344 -7.76 -8.93 7.32
N LEU A 345 -8.00 -8.05 6.34
CA LEU A 345 -8.81 -6.85 6.56
C LEU A 345 -10.26 -7.21 6.92
N LYS A 346 -10.84 -8.23 6.28
CA LYS A 346 -12.18 -8.70 6.62
C LYS A 346 -12.24 -9.26 8.05
N LYS A 347 -11.27 -10.07 8.44
CA LYS A 347 -11.17 -10.60 9.81
C LYS A 347 -11.00 -9.48 10.85
N CYS A 348 -10.19 -8.47 10.55
CA CYS A 348 -10.04 -7.29 11.41
C CYS A 348 -11.33 -6.48 11.57
N GLU A 349 -12.19 -6.45 10.56
CA GLU A 349 -13.52 -5.83 10.64
C GLU A 349 -14.45 -6.66 11.54
N ASP A 350 -14.49 -7.97 11.34
CA ASP A 350 -15.39 -8.90 12.03
C ASP A 350 -15.02 -9.08 13.53
N ASP A 351 -13.73 -9.13 13.86
CA ASP A 351 -13.23 -9.34 15.23
C ASP A 351 -12.92 -8.02 15.98
N SER A 352 -13.37 -6.88 15.43
CA SER A 352 -12.99 -5.52 15.87
C SER A 352 -13.36 -5.18 17.31
N GLU A 353 -14.46 -5.72 17.86
CA GLU A 353 -14.89 -5.44 19.24
C GLU A 353 -13.96 -6.08 20.30
N THR A 354 -13.43 -7.28 20.04
CA THR A 354 -12.48 -7.95 20.94
C THR A 354 -11.09 -7.35 20.83
N ALA A 355 -10.71 -6.92 19.63
CA ALA A 355 -9.42 -6.32 19.33
C ALA A 355 -9.26 -4.89 19.90
N ASN A 356 -10.31 -4.07 19.82
CA ASN A 356 -10.32 -2.69 20.32
C ASN A 356 -10.21 -2.58 21.85
N TRP A 357 -10.67 -3.60 22.59
CA TRP A 357 -10.56 -3.62 24.06
C TRP A 357 -9.10 -3.77 24.56
N ILE A 358 -8.21 -4.34 23.74
CA ILE A 358 -6.84 -4.72 24.15
C ILE A 358 -5.81 -3.62 23.79
N SER A 359 -6.07 -2.77 22.80
CA SER A 359 -5.15 -1.71 22.38
C SER A 359 -5.30 -0.44 23.24
N ALA A 360 -4.90 -0.52 24.51
CA ALA A 360 -4.70 0.69 25.29
C ALA A 360 -3.42 1.42 24.84
N ASN A 361 -3.51 2.73 24.57
CA ASN A 361 -2.34 3.60 24.32
C ASN A 361 -1.44 3.76 25.56
N THR A 362 -1.89 3.20 26.68
CA THR A 362 -1.24 3.23 27.98
C THR A 362 -1.05 1.80 28.49
N LYS A 363 0.16 1.51 28.95
CA LYS A 363 0.53 0.22 29.56
C LYS A 363 1.32 0.47 30.84
N GLU A 364 1.41 -0.52 31.71
CA GLU A 364 2.16 -0.41 32.96
C GLU A 364 3.58 -0.96 32.82
N CYS A 365 4.54 -0.34 33.50
CA CYS A 365 5.90 -0.86 33.55
C CYS A 365 5.94 -2.24 34.21
N PRO A 366 6.53 -3.28 33.58
CA PRO A 366 6.55 -4.63 34.15
C PRO A 366 7.33 -4.74 35.47
N LYS A 367 8.21 -3.77 35.77
CA LYS A 367 9.02 -3.76 37.01
C LYS A 367 8.40 -2.96 38.15
N CYS A 368 7.79 -1.80 37.87
CA CYS A 368 7.35 -0.87 38.92
C CYS A 368 5.90 -0.39 38.78
N GLN A 369 5.16 -0.94 37.82
CA GLN A 369 3.74 -0.68 37.55
C GLN A 369 3.38 0.79 37.30
N SER A 370 4.37 1.65 37.04
CA SER A 370 4.08 3.02 36.62
C SER A 370 3.41 3.01 35.25
N THR A 371 2.31 3.73 35.10
CA THR A 371 1.64 3.93 33.81
C THR A 371 2.55 4.67 32.83
N ILE A 372 2.64 4.15 31.60
CA ILE A 372 3.47 4.66 30.50
C ILE A 372 2.56 4.81 29.27
N GLU A 373 2.61 5.98 28.63
CA GLU A 373 1.96 6.27 27.35
C GLU A 373 2.97 6.16 26.21
N LYS A 374 2.55 5.61 25.05
CA LYS A 374 3.40 5.51 23.87
C LYS A 374 3.53 6.88 23.18
N ASN A 375 4.73 7.45 23.17
CA ASN A 375 5.01 8.79 22.62
C ASN A 375 6.00 8.80 21.43
N GLY A 376 6.25 7.64 20.82
CA GLY A 376 7.16 7.44 19.70
C GLY A 376 6.88 6.13 18.98
N GLY A 377 7.44 5.95 17.79
CA GLY A 377 7.30 4.72 17.01
C GLY A 377 8.11 3.54 17.56
N CYS A 378 9.15 3.81 18.35
CA CYS A 378 10.06 2.79 18.88
C CYS A 378 9.36 1.86 19.89
N ASN A 379 9.60 0.56 19.77
CA ASN A 379 9.10 -0.43 20.71
C ASN A 379 10.06 -0.69 21.88
N HIS A 380 11.30 -0.20 21.80
CA HIS A 380 12.24 -0.14 22.92
C HIS A 380 11.81 0.98 23.87
N MET A 381 11.37 0.62 25.08
CA MET A 381 10.93 1.61 26.08
C MET A 381 11.81 1.57 27.33
N THR A 382 12.18 2.76 27.82
CA THR A 382 12.87 2.93 29.11
C THR A 382 11.92 3.59 30.11
N CYS A 383 11.63 2.91 31.22
CA CYS A 383 10.79 3.46 32.28
C CYS A 383 11.45 4.69 32.94
N ARG A 384 10.72 5.82 33.00
CA ARG A 384 11.24 7.06 33.61
C ARG A 384 11.45 6.95 35.13
N LYS A 385 10.67 6.12 35.82
CA LYS A 385 10.71 5.95 37.28
C LYS A 385 11.81 4.99 37.72
N CYS A 386 11.91 3.80 37.11
CA CYS A 386 12.83 2.74 37.55
C CYS A 386 13.96 2.42 36.56
N ARG A 387 14.03 3.12 35.41
CA ARG A 387 15.04 2.95 34.35
C ARG A 387 15.10 1.55 33.75
N HIS A 388 14.08 0.72 33.96
CA HIS A 388 13.97 -0.59 33.33
C HIS A 388 13.67 -0.46 31.84
N GLU A 389 14.42 -1.19 31.03
CA GLU A 389 14.28 -1.25 29.57
C GLU A 389 13.54 -2.52 29.17
N PHE A 390 12.45 -2.35 28.42
CA PHE A 390 11.56 -3.45 28.05
C PHE A 390 10.93 -3.22 26.67
N CYS A 391 10.40 -4.29 26.10
CA CYS A 391 9.68 -4.24 24.83
C CYS A 391 8.21 -3.90 25.05
N TRP A 392 7.71 -2.89 24.33
CA TRP A 392 6.29 -2.49 24.39
C TRP A 392 5.32 -3.62 23.99
N MET A 393 5.75 -4.53 23.12
CA MET A 393 4.89 -5.58 22.58
C MET A 393 4.69 -6.73 23.54
N CYS A 394 5.78 -7.34 24.01
CA CYS A 394 5.71 -8.54 24.85
C CYS A 394 5.90 -8.27 26.34
N MET A 395 6.21 -7.03 26.75
CA MET A 395 6.59 -6.67 28.12
C MET A 395 7.84 -7.37 28.65
N GLY A 396 8.58 -8.06 27.78
CA GLY A 396 9.82 -8.76 28.10
C GLY A 396 11.03 -7.83 28.17
N LEU A 397 12.11 -8.32 28.75
CA LEU A 397 13.36 -7.60 28.93
C LEU A 397 14.00 -7.25 27.57
N TRP A 398 14.39 -5.99 27.37
CA TRP A 398 14.93 -5.57 26.07
C TRP A 398 16.26 -6.24 25.73
N SER A 399 17.14 -6.48 26.71
CA SER A 399 18.45 -7.08 26.49
C SER A 399 18.43 -8.52 25.94
N GLU A 400 17.29 -9.21 26.05
CA GLU A 400 17.10 -10.54 25.46
C GLU A 400 16.72 -10.46 23.97
N HIS A 401 16.17 -9.32 23.53
CA HIS A 401 15.80 -9.12 22.14
C HIS A 401 17.05 -9.03 21.26
N GLY A 402 17.03 -9.72 20.13
CA GLY A 402 18.17 -9.81 19.21
C GLY A 402 19.12 -10.98 19.51
N THR A 403 18.92 -11.69 20.63
CA THR A 403 19.59 -12.98 20.85
C THR A 403 18.92 -14.08 20.02
N SER A 404 19.65 -15.14 19.66
CA SER A 404 19.11 -16.25 18.86
C SER A 404 18.01 -17.05 19.57
N TRP A 405 18.01 -17.09 20.90
CA TRP A 405 17.11 -17.95 21.68
C TRP A 405 15.79 -17.28 22.07
N TYR A 406 15.72 -15.94 22.14
CA TYR A 406 14.50 -15.22 22.48
C TYR A 406 13.74 -14.75 21.24
N ASN A 407 12.45 -15.10 21.10
CA ASN A 407 11.63 -14.78 19.93
C ASN A 407 10.33 -14.07 20.34
N CYS A 408 10.30 -12.75 20.21
CA CYS A 408 9.10 -11.94 20.46
C CYS A 408 8.07 -12.06 19.33
N ASN A 409 8.50 -12.27 18.09
CA ASN A 409 7.63 -12.24 16.91
C ASN A 409 6.88 -13.57 16.65
N ARG A 410 7.48 -14.70 17.04
CA ARG A 410 6.93 -16.06 16.83
C ARG A 410 5.76 -16.33 17.78
N PHE A 411 4.71 -16.95 17.27
CA PHE A 411 3.62 -17.49 18.09
C PHE A 411 3.93 -18.93 18.45
N GLU A 412 4.03 -19.24 19.75
CA GLU A 412 4.26 -20.60 20.22
C GLU A 412 2.93 -21.28 20.57
N GLU A 413 2.58 -22.31 19.80
CA GLU A 413 1.45 -23.16 20.13
C GLU A 413 1.83 -24.06 21.31
N LYS A 414 1.26 -23.81 22.49
CA LYS A 414 1.49 -24.66 23.66
C LYS A 414 1.12 -26.12 23.33
N SER A 415 2.11 -27.00 23.35
CA SER A 415 1.97 -28.45 23.17
C SER A 415 1.42 -29.09 24.45
N GLY A 416 0.14 -28.85 24.73
CA GLY A 416 -0.58 -29.43 25.86
C GLY A 416 -1.79 -30.22 25.39
N THR A 417 -2.01 -31.37 26.02
CA THR A 417 -3.06 -32.39 25.88
C THR A 417 -4.53 -31.90 25.91
N ASP A 418 -4.77 -30.59 25.89
CA ASP A 418 -6.08 -29.94 26.08
C ASP A 418 -6.81 -29.65 24.76
N ALA A 419 -6.34 -30.16 23.62
CA ALA A 419 -6.95 -29.94 22.31
C ALA A 419 -8.11 -30.89 21.99
N ARG A 420 -8.88 -31.33 23.00
CA ARG A 420 -10.02 -32.26 22.79
C ARG A 420 -11.38 -31.58 22.68
N ASP A 421 -11.52 -30.33 23.15
CA ASP A 421 -12.79 -29.60 23.14
C ASP A 421 -12.82 -28.46 22.11
N ALA A 422 -13.95 -28.30 21.41
CA ALA A 422 -14.15 -27.24 20.40
C ALA A 422 -13.90 -25.82 20.97
N GLN A 423 -14.20 -25.63 22.26
CA GLN A 423 -13.93 -24.38 22.97
C GLN A 423 -12.43 -24.09 23.14
N ALA A 424 -11.61 -25.12 23.34
CA ALA A 424 -10.16 -24.98 23.43
C ALA A 424 -9.54 -24.60 22.06
N LEU A 425 -10.06 -25.14 20.96
CA LEU A 425 -9.64 -24.76 19.60
C LEU A 425 -10.01 -23.30 19.27
N SER A 426 -11.24 -22.88 19.62
CA SER A 426 -11.70 -21.50 19.44
C SER A 426 -10.82 -20.51 20.22
N ARG A 427 -10.52 -20.81 21.50
CA ARG A 427 -9.62 -19.99 22.32
C ARG A 427 -8.21 -19.91 21.73
N LYS A 428 -7.64 -21.03 21.28
CA LYS A 428 -6.31 -21.05 20.63
C LYS A 428 -6.28 -20.21 19.35
N SER A 429 -7.33 -20.28 18.54
CA SER A 429 -7.47 -19.45 17.33
C SER A 429 -7.51 -17.97 17.67
N LEU A 430 -8.29 -17.59 18.69
CA LEU A 430 -8.36 -16.20 19.18
C LEU A 430 -7.02 -15.71 19.73
N GLU A 431 -6.33 -16.51 20.54
CA GLU A 431 -4.99 -16.17 21.07
C GLU A 431 -3.97 -15.95 19.94
N ARG A 432 -4.00 -16.82 18.90
CA ARG A 432 -3.19 -16.64 17.69
C ARG A 432 -3.55 -15.34 16.98
N TYR A 433 -4.84 -15.10 16.71
CA TYR A 433 -5.28 -13.88 16.05
C TYR A 433 -4.81 -12.63 16.81
N LEU A 434 -5.04 -12.56 18.12
CA LEU A 434 -4.62 -11.44 18.96
C LEU A 434 -3.10 -11.24 18.94
N HIS A 435 -2.30 -12.31 18.91
CA HIS A 435 -0.84 -12.21 18.79
C HIS A 435 -0.41 -11.47 17.51
N TYR A 436 -0.94 -11.87 16.36
CA TYR A 436 -0.59 -11.26 15.08
C TYR A 436 -1.25 -9.89 14.88
N TYR A 437 -2.50 -9.71 15.33
CA TYR A 437 -3.23 -8.45 15.25
C TYR A 437 -2.54 -7.35 16.05
N ASN A 438 -2.17 -7.63 17.31
CA ASN A 438 -1.51 -6.64 18.15
C ASN A 438 -0.20 -6.14 17.50
N ARG A 439 0.57 -7.02 16.87
CA ARG A 439 1.81 -6.64 16.17
C ARG A 439 1.55 -5.87 14.89
N TYR A 440 0.57 -6.32 14.08
CA TYR A 440 0.10 -5.59 12.91
C TYR A 440 -0.33 -4.14 13.27
N ALA A 441 -1.23 -4.00 14.25
CA ALA A 441 -1.78 -2.72 14.68
C ALA A 441 -0.69 -1.82 15.29
N ASN A 442 0.23 -2.40 16.07
CA ASN A 442 1.35 -1.66 16.62
C ASN A 442 2.28 -1.09 15.54
N HIS A 443 2.63 -1.87 14.51
CA HIS A 443 3.43 -1.34 13.40
C HIS A 443 2.68 -0.28 12.59
N GLU A 444 1.36 -0.39 12.45
CA GLU A 444 0.54 0.67 11.85
C GLU A 444 0.60 1.96 12.68
N GLN A 445 0.41 1.85 14.01
CA GLN A 445 0.47 3.00 14.91
C GLN A 445 1.88 3.61 14.94
N SER A 446 2.93 2.79 15.04
CA SER A 446 4.31 3.26 15.00
C SER A 446 4.63 3.96 13.68
N ALA A 447 4.13 3.49 12.54
CA ALA A 447 4.30 4.17 11.26
C ALA A 447 3.61 5.55 11.23
N LYS A 448 2.45 5.70 11.88
CA LYS A 448 1.78 7.00 12.05
C LYS A 448 2.64 7.95 12.89
N LEU A 449 3.18 7.48 14.01
CA LEU A 449 4.06 8.26 14.90
C LEU A 449 5.39 8.64 14.20
N ASP A 450 5.95 7.75 13.39
CA ASP A 450 7.17 8.03 12.61
C ASP A 450 6.95 9.12 11.55
N LYS A 451 5.74 9.21 11.00
CA LYS A 451 5.37 10.31 10.10
C LYS A 451 5.37 11.65 10.82
N ASP A 452 4.98 11.70 12.10
CA ASP A 452 5.09 12.91 12.91
C ASP A 452 6.56 13.21 13.25
N ILE A 453 7.38 12.17 13.46
CA ILE A 453 8.83 12.30 13.61
C ILE A 453 9.45 12.88 12.33
N PHE A 454 9.00 12.51 11.13
CA PHE A 454 9.48 13.09 9.86
C PHE A 454 9.34 14.62 9.84
N HIS A 455 8.18 15.16 10.20
CA HIS A 455 7.96 16.61 10.27
C HIS A 455 8.86 17.29 11.33
N LYS A 456 9.12 16.60 12.44
CA LYS A 456 10.09 17.07 13.45
C LYS A 456 11.52 17.00 12.91
N THR A 457 11.85 15.96 12.16
CA THR A 457 13.16 15.73 11.53
C THR A 457 13.47 16.83 10.52
N GLU A 458 12.51 17.31 9.73
CA GLU A 458 12.70 18.45 8.83
C GLU A 458 13.14 19.71 9.61
N LYS A 459 12.49 19.98 10.76
CA LYS A 459 12.91 21.06 11.66
C LYS A 459 14.31 20.80 12.25
N LYS A 460 14.61 19.56 12.62
CA LYS A 460 15.97 19.16 13.07
C LYS A 460 17.01 19.38 11.95
N MET A 461 16.69 19.10 10.70
CA MET A 461 17.55 19.32 9.54
C MET A 461 17.84 20.82 9.34
N GLN A 462 16.83 21.68 9.50
CA GLN A 462 17.00 23.15 9.43
C GLN A 462 17.84 23.69 10.58
N LEU A 463 17.62 23.16 11.79
CA LEU A 463 18.44 23.52 12.95
C LEU A 463 19.90 23.12 12.73
N LEU A 464 20.16 21.88 12.30
CA LEU A 464 21.51 21.40 12.02
C LEU A 464 22.24 22.19 10.92
N GLN A 465 21.50 22.70 9.92
CA GLN A 465 22.05 23.60 8.90
C GLN A 465 22.47 24.95 9.48
N SER A 466 21.67 25.49 10.41
CA SER A 466 21.90 26.83 10.97
C SER A 466 22.85 26.84 12.18
N SER A 467 22.82 25.81 13.03
CA SER A 467 23.60 25.75 14.29
C SER A 467 24.91 24.99 14.17
N SER A 468 24.96 23.95 13.33
CA SER A 468 26.12 23.04 13.24
C SER A 468 26.92 23.23 11.95
N GLY A 469 26.50 24.15 11.07
CA GLY A 469 27.18 24.47 9.82
C GLY A 469 27.15 23.36 8.77
N MET A 470 26.28 22.34 8.92
CA MET A 470 26.13 21.28 7.92
C MET A 470 25.44 21.83 6.67
N SER A 471 25.94 21.45 5.50
CA SER A 471 25.33 21.80 4.23
C SER A 471 23.99 21.09 4.03
N TRP A 472 23.17 21.62 3.11
CA TRP A 472 21.90 20.99 2.73
C TRP A 472 22.07 19.52 2.29
N ILE A 473 23.16 19.19 1.59
CA ILE A 473 23.48 17.82 1.15
C ILE A 473 23.79 16.92 2.36
N GLU A 474 24.44 17.46 3.38
CA GLU A 474 24.87 16.68 4.54
C GLU A 474 23.75 16.31 5.49
N VAL A 475 22.57 16.92 5.40
CA VAL A 475 21.40 16.59 6.23
C VAL A 475 20.40 15.67 5.53
N GLN A 476 20.52 15.45 4.22
CA GLN A 476 19.64 14.59 3.42
C GLN A 476 19.57 13.13 3.92
N PHE A 477 20.60 12.66 4.64
CA PHE A 477 20.58 11.33 5.25
C PHE A 477 19.42 11.14 6.24
N LEU A 478 18.97 12.21 6.90
CA LEU A 478 17.85 12.14 7.85
C LEU A 478 16.52 11.87 7.14
N GLU A 479 16.31 12.51 5.98
CA GLU A 479 15.15 12.28 5.12
C GLU A 479 15.17 10.85 4.58
N ALA A 480 16.31 10.40 4.04
CA ALA A 480 16.47 9.03 3.55
C ALA A 480 16.25 7.98 4.65
N ALA A 481 16.80 8.19 5.84
CA ALA A 481 16.61 7.32 7.00
C ALA A 481 15.14 7.24 7.43
N SER A 482 14.42 8.38 7.39
CA SER A 482 13.02 8.41 7.79
C SER A 482 12.13 7.69 6.76
N HIS A 483 12.39 7.88 5.47
CA HIS A 483 11.71 7.13 4.41
C HIS A 483 11.98 5.62 4.53
N ALA A 484 13.23 5.22 4.77
CA ALA A 484 13.59 3.81 4.97
C ALA A 484 12.86 3.22 6.18
N LEU A 485 12.79 3.95 7.30
CA LEU A 485 12.07 3.52 8.50
C LEU A 485 10.58 3.29 8.22
N GLN A 486 9.92 4.25 7.55
CA GLN A 486 8.51 4.13 7.17
C GLN A 486 8.26 2.94 6.23
N GLN A 487 9.13 2.72 5.24
CA GLN A 487 9.05 1.58 4.33
C GLN A 487 9.25 0.24 5.06
N CYS A 488 10.26 0.14 5.93
CA CYS A 488 10.52 -1.05 6.73
C CYS A 488 9.32 -1.35 7.67
N ARG A 489 8.72 -0.34 8.32
CA ARG A 489 7.52 -0.52 9.17
C ARG A 489 6.29 -0.96 8.39
N GLN A 490 6.05 -0.37 7.22
CA GLN A 490 4.95 -0.80 6.35
C GLN A 490 5.13 -2.28 5.93
N THR A 491 6.34 -2.69 5.58
CA THR A 491 6.64 -4.10 5.29
C THR A 491 6.41 -4.98 6.51
N LEU A 492 6.94 -4.63 7.68
CA LEU A 492 6.74 -5.39 8.93
C LEU A 492 5.27 -5.55 9.31
N LYS A 493 4.46 -4.49 9.13
CA LYS A 493 3.01 -4.60 9.34
C LYS A 493 2.41 -5.76 8.52
N TRP A 494 2.75 -5.83 7.24
CA TRP A 494 2.20 -6.86 6.35
C TRP A 494 2.89 -8.23 6.47
N THR A 495 4.10 -8.32 7.04
CA THR A 495 4.69 -9.62 7.39
C THR A 495 3.89 -10.33 8.47
N TYR A 496 3.32 -9.61 9.44
CA TYR A 496 2.46 -10.22 10.46
C TYR A 496 1.12 -10.71 9.91
N ALA A 497 0.49 -9.94 9.02
CA ALA A 497 -0.72 -10.40 8.31
C ALA A 497 -0.44 -11.63 7.45
N PHE A 498 0.73 -11.68 6.79
CA PHE A 498 1.17 -12.85 6.02
C PHE A 498 1.42 -14.07 6.94
N ALA A 499 2.19 -13.89 8.01
CA ALA A 499 2.57 -14.94 8.95
C ALA A 499 1.38 -15.60 9.66
N TYR A 500 0.32 -14.83 9.94
CA TYR A 500 -0.90 -15.37 10.55
C TYR A 500 -1.45 -16.58 9.75
N TYR A 501 -1.46 -16.47 8.42
CA TYR A 501 -1.97 -17.52 7.53
C TYR A 501 -0.94 -18.59 7.17
N LEU A 502 0.32 -18.49 7.59
CA LEU A 502 1.34 -19.49 7.27
C LEU A 502 1.15 -20.77 8.10
N ALA A 503 1.25 -21.92 7.44
CA ALA A 503 1.35 -23.23 8.08
C ALA A 503 2.80 -23.50 8.49
N ARG A 504 3.00 -24.02 9.70
CA ARG A 504 4.33 -24.20 10.28
C ARG A 504 5.14 -25.23 9.50
N ASN A 505 6.27 -24.79 8.96
CA ASN A 505 7.28 -25.62 8.31
C ASN A 505 8.66 -24.91 8.31
N ASN A 506 9.70 -25.57 7.81
CA ASN A 506 11.06 -25.02 7.78
C ASN A 506 11.15 -23.63 7.11
N GLN A 507 10.31 -23.35 6.12
CA GLN A 507 10.31 -22.06 5.42
C GLN A 507 9.70 -20.95 6.26
N THR A 508 8.68 -21.27 7.04
CA THR A 508 8.12 -20.31 8.00
C THR A 508 9.12 -19.93 9.08
N GLU A 509 10.00 -20.85 9.49
CA GLU A 509 11.04 -20.55 10.47
C GLU A 509 12.06 -19.56 9.90
N ILE A 510 12.52 -19.80 8.68
CA ILE A 510 13.43 -18.90 7.95
C ILE A 510 12.78 -17.51 7.76
N PHE A 511 11.49 -17.46 7.41
CA PHE A 511 10.76 -16.20 7.29
C PHE A 511 10.68 -15.43 8.60
N GLU A 512 10.37 -16.11 9.70
CA GLU A 512 10.28 -15.49 11.02
C GLU A 512 11.64 -15.01 11.52
N ASP A 513 12.72 -15.71 11.21
CA ASP A 513 14.09 -15.27 11.54
C ASP A 513 14.45 -14.00 10.72
N ASN A 514 14.12 -13.99 9.42
CA ASN A 514 14.27 -12.80 8.58
C ASN A 514 13.41 -11.63 9.08
N GLN A 515 12.19 -11.89 9.54
CA GLN A 515 11.28 -10.90 10.10
C GLN A 515 11.85 -10.30 11.39
N LYS A 516 12.37 -11.14 12.30
CA LYS A 516 13.01 -10.73 13.54
C LYS A 516 14.23 -9.84 13.29
N ASP A 517 15.09 -10.23 12.33
CA ASP A 517 16.26 -9.43 11.96
C ASP A 517 15.87 -8.05 11.41
N LEU A 518 14.81 -7.98 10.59
CA LEU A 518 14.28 -6.71 10.11
C LEU A 518 13.67 -5.87 11.25
N GLU A 519 12.90 -6.49 12.15
CA GLU A 519 12.30 -5.80 13.29
C GLU A 519 13.37 -5.18 14.19
N MET A 520 14.41 -5.93 14.54
CA MET A 520 15.54 -5.42 15.31
C MET A 520 16.26 -4.27 14.59
N ALA A 521 16.46 -4.38 13.27
CA ALA A 521 17.06 -3.30 12.49
C ALA A 521 16.19 -2.01 12.48
N VAL A 522 14.86 -2.18 12.41
CA VAL A 522 13.89 -1.08 12.46
C VAL A 522 13.91 -0.37 13.80
N GLU A 523 13.86 -1.11 14.90
CA GLU A 523 13.84 -0.49 16.23
C GLU A 523 15.17 0.22 16.55
N ASN A 524 16.31 -0.38 16.16
CA ASN A 524 17.62 0.26 16.27
C ASN A 524 17.72 1.56 15.45
N LEU A 525 17.10 1.62 14.26
CA LEU A 525 17.05 2.84 13.46
C LEU A 525 16.07 3.87 14.07
N SER A 526 14.92 3.42 14.56
CA SER A 526 13.91 4.26 15.20
C SER A 526 14.47 4.97 16.44
N GLU A 527 15.25 4.28 17.26
CA GLU A 527 15.90 4.84 18.45
C GLU A 527 16.83 6.02 18.10
N MET A 528 17.49 5.99 16.93
CA MET A 528 18.36 7.09 16.50
C MET A 528 17.59 8.41 16.33
N PHE A 529 16.31 8.36 15.93
CA PHE A 529 15.48 9.55 15.77
C PHE A 529 15.04 10.17 17.09
N GLU A 530 15.05 9.40 18.18
CA GLU A 530 14.70 9.86 19.53
C GLU A 530 15.85 10.59 20.22
N LYS A 531 17.08 10.47 19.71
CA LYS A 531 18.26 11.18 20.22
C LYS A 531 18.19 12.70 19.99
N ASN A 532 18.88 13.44 20.86
CA ASN A 532 18.95 14.91 20.83
C ASN A 532 19.74 15.40 19.62
N THR A 533 19.36 16.57 19.09
CA THR A 533 19.96 17.16 17.87
C THR A 533 21.46 17.37 17.95
N ASP A 534 21.96 17.73 19.13
CA ASP A 534 23.38 18.06 19.34
C ASP A 534 24.29 16.83 19.20
N GLN A 535 23.71 15.63 19.35
CA GLN A 535 24.42 14.35 19.19
C GLN A 535 24.33 13.81 17.76
N LEU A 536 23.42 14.33 16.92
CA LEU A 536 23.16 13.78 15.58
C LEU A 536 24.31 14.01 14.59
N SER A 537 25.09 15.09 14.74
CA SER A 537 26.23 15.37 13.86
C SER A 537 27.31 14.30 13.95
N GLY A 538 27.63 13.82 15.15
CA GLY A 538 28.57 12.72 15.40
C GLY A 538 28.02 11.33 15.08
N LEU A 539 26.71 11.20 14.91
CA LEU A 539 26.01 9.94 14.65
C LEU A 539 25.60 9.75 13.19
N LYS A 540 25.99 10.66 12.29
CA LYS A 540 25.66 10.59 10.85
C LYS A 540 26.03 9.25 10.23
N VAL A 541 27.27 8.80 10.43
CA VAL A 541 27.78 7.53 9.87
C VAL A 541 26.98 6.35 10.40
N ASP A 542 26.81 6.26 11.73
CA ASP A 542 26.02 5.20 12.37
C ASP A 542 24.58 5.18 11.86
N MET A 543 23.95 6.35 11.69
CA MET A 543 22.60 6.45 11.18
C MET A 543 22.47 5.99 9.71
N MET A 544 23.46 6.34 8.87
CA MET A 544 23.52 5.87 7.48
C MET A 544 23.75 4.35 7.40
N ASP A 545 24.59 3.80 8.27
CA ASP A 545 24.85 2.37 8.35
C ASP A 545 23.60 1.60 8.81
N LYS A 546 22.93 2.06 9.86
CA LYS A 546 21.65 1.47 10.32
C LYS A 546 20.54 1.57 9.26
N THR A 547 20.48 2.70 8.54
CA THR A 547 19.54 2.88 7.42
C THR A 547 19.80 1.85 6.32
N SER A 548 21.06 1.72 5.91
CA SER A 548 21.49 0.77 4.89
C SER A 548 21.23 -0.69 5.32
N TYR A 549 21.45 -0.98 6.60
CA TYR A 549 21.18 -2.29 7.19
C TYR A 549 19.67 -2.62 7.21
N CYS A 550 18.80 -1.68 7.64
CA CYS A 550 17.33 -1.88 7.58
C CYS A 550 16.87 -2.20 6.17
N MET A 551 17.31 -1.40 5.19
CA MET A 551 16.93 -1.59 3.80
C MET A 551 17.45 -2.92 3.25
N ARG A 552 18.68 -3.33 3.61
CA ARG A 552 19.22 -4.63 3.23
C ARG A 552 18.39 -5.78 3.81
N ARG A 553 18.03 -5.73 5.10
CA ARG A 553 17.18 -6.76 5.72
C ARG A 553 15.78 -6.81 5.10
N ARG A 554 15.20 -5.65 4.78
CA ARG A 554 13.93 -5.54 4.05
C ARG A 554 14.02 -6.21 2.69
N VAL A 555 15.08 -5.93 1.93
CA VAL A 555 15.32 -6.54 0.61
C VAL A 555 15.45 -8.06 0.70
N ILE A 556 16.23 -8.58 1.65
CA ILE A 556 16.40 -10.03 1.85
C ILE A 556 15.06 -10.70 2.13
N LEU A 557 14.28 -10.14 3.07
CA LEU A 557 12.96 -10.67 3.42
C LEU A 557 12.01 -10.68 2.22
N LEU A 558 11.93 -9.57 1.48
CA LEU A 558 11.04 -9.46 0.33
C LEU A 558 11.46 -10.35 -0.83
N ASP A 559 12.76 -10.43 -1.10
CA ASP A 559 13.30 -11.22 -2.20
C ASP A 559 13.12 -12.72 -1.95
N ASP A 560 13.49 -13.22 -0.76
CA ASP A 560 13.28 -14.62 -0.37
C ASP A 560 11.79 -14.99 -0.42
N THR A 561 10.92 -14.13 0.15
CA THR A 561 9.47 -14.39 0.14
C THR A 561 8.91 -14.44 -1.28
N ALA A 562 9.33 -13.50 -2.15
CA ALA A 562 8.84 -13.42 -3.52
C ALA A 562 9.41 -14.52 -4.44
N GLN A 563 10.67 -14.93 -4.27
CA GLN A 563 11.24 -16.09 -4.97
C GLN A 563 10.41 -17.34 -4.66
N ARG A 564 10.14 -17.59 -3.38
CA ARG A 564 9.33 -18.72 -2.93
C ARG A 564 7.92 -18.68 -3.52
N LEU A 565 7.25 -17.52 -3.45
CA LEU A 565 5.92 -17.33 -4.05
C LEU A 565 5.90 -17.62 -5.56
N ARG A 566 7.01 -17.39 -6.28
CA ARG A 566 7.14 -17.72 -7.71
C ARG A 566 7.40 -19.20 -7.96
N ASP A 567 8.22 -19.86 -7.13
CA ASP A 567 8.76 -21.22 -7.34
C ASP A 567 7.78 -22.39 -7.08
N GLY A 568 6.50 -22.09 -6.86
CA GLY A 568 5.49 -23.10 -6.56
C GLY A 568 5.19 -24.04 -7.71
N LYS A 569 5.60 -25.31 -7.58
CA LYS A 569 5.04 -26.42 -8.36
C LYS A 569 3.56 -26.60 -7.98
N HIS A 570 2.68 -26.73 -8.98
CA HIS A 570 1.30 -27.15 -8.76
C HIS A 570 1.28 -28.51 -8.07
N LEU A 571 0.81 -28.57 -6.82
CA LEU A 571 0.40 -29.84 -6.20
C LEU A 571 -0.91 -30.28 -6.88
N PRO A 572 -1.00 -31.52 -7.41
CA PRO A 572 -2.27 -32.03 -7.88
C PRO A 572 -3.24 -32.11 -6.69
N PRO A 573 -4.54 -31.82 -6.90
CA PRO A 573 -5.51 -31.83 -5.81
C PRO A 573 -5.55 -33.22 -5.19
N SER A 574 -5.17 -33.33 -3.92
CA SER A 574 -5.43 -34.56 -3.18
C SER A 574 -6.95 -34.77 -3.11
N THR A 575 -7.37 -36.01 -3.17
CA THR A 575 -8.76 -36.44 -3.37
C THR A 575 -9.74 -35.97 -2.29
N SER A 576 -9.28 -35.37 -1.20
CA SER A 576 -10.11 -34.79 -0.14
C SER A 576 -10.59 -33.36 -0.39
N TRP A 577 -10.09 -32.65 -1.42
CA TRP A 577 -10.34 -31.21 -1.61
C TRP A 577 -11.14 -30.84 -2.86
N ARG A 578 -11.73 -31.79 -3.58
CA ARG A 578 -12.43 -31.50 -4.87
C ARG A 578 -13.64 -30.58 -4.76
N ASN A 579 -14.16 -30.33 -3.56
CA ASN A 579 -15.35 -29.49 -3.34
C ASN A 579 -15.09 -28.30 -2.38
N SER A 580 -13.83 -27.91 -2.17
CA SER A 580 -13.50 -26.76 -1.32
C SER A 580 -13.46 -25.46 -2.15
N PRO A 581 -14.17 -24.38 -1.77
CA PRO A 581 -14.01 -23.07 -2.41
C PRO A 581 -12.61 -22.46 -2.19
N TYR A 582 -11.72 -23.16 -1.48
CA TYR A 582 -10.36 -22.75 -1.15
C TYR A 582 -9.27 -23.43 -2.01
N ALA A 583 -9.65 -24.14 -3.09
CA ALA A 583 -8.69 -24.79 -4.00
C ALA A 583 -7.73 -23.83 -4.74
N ASP A 584 -8.01 -22.51 -4.72
CA ASP A 584 -7.26 -21.48 -5.44
C ASP A 584 -6.06 -20.86 -4.68
N ILE A 585 -5.71 -21.38 -3.48
CA ILE A 585 -4.65 -20.80 -2.62
C ILE A 585 -3.47 -21.77 -2.46
N LEU A 586 -3.11 -22.47 -3.53
CA LEU A 586 -1.84 -23.21 -3.62
C LEU A 586 -0.94 -22.50 -4.64
N ALA A 587 -0.24 -21.48 -4.17
CA ALA A 587 0.82 -20.83 -4.92
C ALA A 587 2.10 -20.85 -4.09
N GLY A 588 3.17 -21.40 -4.68
CA GLY A 588 4.48 -20.82 -4.43
C GLY A 588 5.24 -21.27 -3.19
N GLY A 589 5.56 -22.56 -2.99
CA GLY A 589 6.50 -23.01 -1.94
C GLY A 589 6.10 -22.73 -0.48
N TRP A 590 5.00 -22.02 -0.26
CA TRP A 590 4.36 -21.68 1.00
C TRP A 590 3.12 -22.55 1.21
N GLU A 591 2.90 -22.96 2.45
CA GLU A 591 1.69 -23.66 2.87
C GLU A 591 0.86 -22.69 3.72
N PHE A 592 -0.44 -22.55 3.41
CA PHE A 592 -1.33 -21.59 4.09
C PHE A 592 -2.47 -22.28 4.84
N ASN A 593 -2.66 -21.91 6.09
CA ASN A 593 -3.78 -22.31 6.94
C ASN A 593 -4.99 -21.39 6.68
N VAL A 594 -5.72 -21.63 5.59
CA VAL A 594 -6.84 -20.78 5.16
C VAL A 594 -8.19 -21.10 5.82
N GLY A 595 -8.23 -22.11 6.70
CA GLY A 595 -9.39 -22.46 7.53
C GLY A 595 -9.34 -21.89 8.95
N LEU A 596 -8.56 -20.81 9.16
CA LEU A 596 -8.48 -20.06 10.42
C LEU A 596 -9.58 -18.96 10.53
N ASP A 597 -10.46 -18.91 9.54
CA ASP A 597 -11.57 -17.94 9.43
C ASP A 597 -12.77 -18.40 10.28
#